data_AF-A0A9W8G4C6-F1
#
_entry.id   AF-A0A9W8G4C6-F1
#
_cell.length_a   1.000
_cell.length_b   1.000
_cell.length_c   1.000
_cell.angle_alpha   90.00
_cell.angle_beta   90.00
_cell.angle_gamma   90.00
#
_symmetry.space_group_name_H-M   'P 1'
#
loop_
_entity.id
_entity.type
_entity.pdbx_description
1 polymer ?
#
loop_
_entity_poly.entity_id
_entity_poly.type
_entity_poly.pdbx_seq_one_letter_code
_entity_poly.pdbx_strand_id
1 'polypeptide(L)'
;MTRAQRIGAFAVIAGSVWVLGMLGWLPLSETVQGEVWPALPLLVLVLLGAYAFINIGYNLLVFRECPEAYYELMQEVQEAKDDLRAKNVDIA
;
A
#
# COMPACT_ATOMS: atom_id res chain seq x y z
N MET A 1 1.33 20.93 10.98
CA MET A 1 1.06 19.56 11.47
C MET A 1 1.90 18.58 10.67
N THR A 2 2.77 17.81 11.31
CA THR A 2 3.54 16.77 10.60
C THR A 2 2.62 15.62 10.20
N ARG A 3 2.95 14.85 9.13
CA ARG A 3 2.14 13.72 8.67
C ARG A 3 1.89 12.69 9.79
N ALA A 4 2.91 12.45 10.61
CA ALA A 4 2.83 11.57 11.77
C ALA A 4 1.84 12.08 12.83
N GLN A 5 1.85 13.38 13.14
CA GLN A 5 0.91 13.98 14.10
C GLN A 5 -0.54 13.86 13.61
N ARG A 6 -0.79 14.03 12.30
CA ARG A 6 -2.14 13.88 11.74
C ARG A 6 -2.65 12.45 11.89
N ILE A 7 -1.84 11.46 11.54
CA ILE A 7 -2.21 10.04 11.66
C ILE A 7 -2.44 9.66 13.12
N GLY A 8 -1.52 10.07 14.01
CA GLY A 8 -1.64 9.83 15.45
C GLY A 8 -2.91 10.44 16.03
N ALA A 9 -3.25 11.68 15.66
CA ALA A 9 -4.48 12.33 16.11
C ALA A 9 -5.74 11.56 15.67
N PHE A 10 -5.81 11.14 14.40
CA PHE A 10 -6.94 10.34 13.92
C PHE A 10 -7.05 8.98 14.62
N ALA A 11 -5.93 8.30 14.86
CA ALA A 11 -5.91 7.02 15.55
C ALA A 11 -6.43 7.15 16.99
N VAL A 12 -6.01 8.19 17.71
CA VAL A 12 -6.49 8.46 19.08
C VAL A 12 -7.98 8.77 19.09
N ILE A 13 -8.46 9.60 18.16
CA ILE A 13 -9.89 9.92 18.06
C ILE A 13 -10.71 8.66 17.76
N ALA A 14 -10.30 7.87 16.78
CA ALA A 14 -10.98 6.63 16.40
C ALA A 14 -10.99 5.60 17.54
N GLY A 15 -9.85 5.41 18.21
CA GLY A 15 -9.75 4.54 19.40
C GLY A 15 -10.63 5.03 20.54
N SER A 16 -10.68 6.34 20.77
CA SER A 16 -11.56 6.94 21.79
C SER A 16 -13.03 6.67 21.48
N VAL A 17 -13.47 6.86 20.23
CA VAL A 17 -14.85 6.57 19.80
C VAL A 17 -15.20 5.09 20.00
N TRP A 18 -14.29 4.17 19.68
CA TRP A 18 -14.51 2.75 19.88
C TRP A 18 -14.71 2.39 21.36
N VAL A 19 -13.87 2.92 22.26
CA VAL A 19 -14.00 2.74 23.72
C VAL A 19 -15.30 3.35 24.25
N LEU A 20 -15.70 4.53 23.77
CA LEU A 20 -16.97 5.17 24.17
C LEU A 20 -18.18 4.32 23.76
N GLY A 21 -18.14 3.69 22.59
CA GLY A 21 -19.19 2.77 22.17
C GLY A 21 -19.21 1.46 22.97
N MET A 22 -18.05 1.00 23.46
CA MET A 22 -17.94 -0.15 24.38
C MET A 22 -18.55 0.17 25.76
N LEU A 23 -18.45 1.43 26.20
CA LEU A 23 -19.01 1.92 27.46
C LEU A 23 -20.55 2.15 27.42
N GLY A 24 -21.21 1.90 26.29
CA GLY A 24 -22.67 2.00 26.21
C GLY A 24 -23.20 3.42 25.97
N TRP A 25 -22.33 4.42 25.76
CA TRP A 25 -22.77 5.81 25.60
C TRP A 25 -23.33 6.14 24.21
N LEU A 26 -23.12 5.28 23.22
CA LEU A 26 -23.75 5.41 21.91
C LEU A 26 -25.16 4.78 21.93
N PRO A 27 -26.20 5.48 21.43
CA PRO A 27 -27.55 4.92 21.28
C PRO A 27 -27.60 3.98 20.07
N LEU A 28 -27.08 2.75 20.24
CA LEU A 28 -27.12 1.69 19.24
C LEU A 28 -28.13 0.62 19.66
N SER A 29 -28.58 -0.21 18.71
CA SER A 29 -29.42 -1.37 19.05
C SER A 29 -28.61 -2.37 19.87
N GLU A 30 -29.23 -3.01 20.88
CA GLU A 30 -28.56 -3.97 21.77
C GLU A 30 -27.83 -5.08 21.00
N THR A 31 -28.42 -5.53 19.89
CA THR A 31 -27.83 -6.57 19.02
C THR A 31 -26.53 -6.13 18.33
N VAL A 32 -26.47 -4.89 17.84
CA VAL A 32 -25.29 -4.36 17.14
C VAL A 32 -24.19 -4.00 18.14
N GLN A 33 -24.58 -3.50 19.30
CA GLN A 33 -23.64 -3.09 20.33
C GLN A 33 -22.98 -4.28 21.03
N GLY A 34 -23.71 -5.39 21.22
CA GLY A 34 -23.18 -6.60 21.85
C GLY A 34 -22.24 -7.41 20.94
N GLU A 35 -22.58 -7.56 19.66
CA GLU A 35 -21.86 -8.50 18.78
C GLU A 35 -20.93 -7.81 17.76
N VAL A 36 -21.42 -6.75 17.12
CA VAL A 36 -20.71 -6.13 15.98
C VAL A 36 -19.68 -5.12 16.46
N TRP A 37 -20.02 -4.28 17.43
CA TRP A 37 -19.16 -3.21 17.93
C TRP A 37 -17.81 -3.70 18.49
N PRO A 38 -17.75 -4.78 19.31
CA PRO A 38 -16.49 -5.30 19.84
C PRO A 38 -15.61 -5.92 18.75
N ALA A 39 -16.22 -6.46 17.68
CA ALA A 39 -15.52 -7.12 16.58
C ALA A 39 -14.95 -6.14 15.54
N LEU A 40 -15.37 -4.87 15.55
CA LEU A 40 -14.94 -3.85 14.58
C LEU A 40 -13.41 -3.73 14.40
N PRO A 41 -12.58 -3.67 15.47
CA PRO A 41 -11.14 -3.55 15.29
C PRO A 41 -10.53 -4.75 14.54
N LEU A 42 -11.03 -5.95 14.83
CA LEU A 42 -10.59 -7.17 14.16
C LEU A 42 -11.05 -7.18 12.70
N LEU A 43 -12.27 -6.73 12.43
CA LEU A 43 -12.80 -6.60 11.07
C LEU A 43 -11.96 -5.62 10.23
N VAL A 44 -11.56 -4.49 10.80
CA VAL A 44 -10.65 -3.52 10.15
C VAL A 44 -9.30 -4.17 9.82
N LEU A 45 -8.72 -4.96 10.73
CA LEU A 45 -7.48 -5.68 10.46
C LEU A 45 -7.62 -6.71 9.33
N VAL A 46 -8.73 -7.46 9.31
CA VAL A 46 -9.01 -8.45 8.25
C VAL A 46 -9.16 -7.75 6.90
N LEU A 47 -9.90 -6.65 6.82
CA LEU A 47 -10.06 -5.87 5.59
C LEU A 47 -8.73 -5.27 5.11
N LEU A 48 -7.92 -4.77 6.03
CA LEU A 48 -6.59 -4.25 5.71
C LEU A 48 -5.69 -5.35 5.14
N GLY A 49 -5.73 -6.55 5.73
CA GLY A 49 -5.01 -7.72 5.23
C GLY A 49 -5.49 -8.14 3.84
N ALA A 50 -6.80 -8.21 3.62
CA ALA A 50 -7.38 -8.52 2.32
C ALA A 50 -7.01 -7.48 1.26
N TYR A 51 -7.04 -6.19 1.60
CA TYR A 51 -6.60 -5.11 0.72
C TYR A 51 -5.12 -5.26 0.32
N ALA A 52 -4.24 -5.54 1.30
CA ALA A 52 -2.83 -5.76 1.03
C ALA A 52 -2.61 -6.97 0.10
N PHE A 53 -3.33 -8.07 0.34
CA PHE A 53 -3.25 -9.28 -0.48
C PHE A 53 -3.71 -9.02 -1.92
N ILE A 54 -4.85 -8.35 -2.09
CA ILE A 54 -5.37 -7.97 -3.42
C ILE A 54 -4.38 -7.08 -4.15
N ASN A 55 -3.79 -6.09 -3.47
CA ASN A 55 -2.83 -5.19 -4.10
C ASN A 55 -1.57 -5.94 -4.57
N ILE A 56 -1.05 -6.86 -3.76
CA ILE A 56 0.10 -7.70 -4.16
C ILE A 56 -0.29 -8.59 -5.35
N GLY A 57 -1.44 -9.27 -5.27
CA GLY A 57 -1.95 -10.11 -6.36
C GLY A 57 -2.14 -9.33 -7.65
N TYR A 58 -2.71 -8.13 -7.58
CA TYR A 58 -2.92 -7.27 -8.75
C TYR A 58 -1.59 -6.84 -9.40
N ASN A 59 -0.58 -6.45 -8.61
CA ASN A 59 0.73 -6.07 -9.16
C ASN A 59 1.52 -7.27 -9.71
N LEU A 60 1.26 -8.51 -9.24
CA LEU A 60 1.82 -9.72 -9.82
C LEU A 60 1.14 -10.09 -11.14
N LEU A 61 -0.18 -9.93 -11.22
CA LEU A 61 -0.94 -10.19 -12.45
C LEU A 61 -0.65 -9.14 -13.54
N VAL A 62 -0.43 -7.90 -13.12
CA VAL A 62 -0.12 -6.76 -13.98
C VAL A 62 1.33 -6.39 -13.74
N PHE A 63 2.25 -7.10 -14.40
CA PHE A 63 3.64 -6.61 -14.51
C PHE A 63 3.57 -5.22 -15.14
N ARG A 64 3.94 -4.20 -14.37
CA ARG A 64 4.01 -2.83 -14.88
C ARG A 64 5.14 -2.76 -15.88
N GLU A 65 4.81 -2.94 -17.15
CA GLU A 65 5.74 -2.66 -18.23
C GLU A 65 6.01 -1.15 -18.21
N CYS A 66 7.26 -0.77 -17.95
CA CYS A 66 7.74 0.60 -18.10
C CYS A 66 8.43 0.68 -19.48
N PRO A 67 7.70 0.98 -20.57
CA PRO A 67 8.26 0.99 -21.92
C PRO A 67 9.38 2.03 -22.06
N GLU A 68 9.27 3.16 -21.36
CA GLU A 68 10.31 4.20 -21.35
C GLU A 68 11.66 3.67 -20.84
N ALA A 69 11.65 2.95 -19.71
CA ALA A 69 12.86 2.34 -19.16
C ALA A 69 13.47 1.28 -20.09
N TYR A 70 12.64 0.56 -20.85
CA TYR A 70 13.14 -0.37 -21.87
C TYR A 70 13.87 0.36 -23.00
N TYR A 71 13.29 1.45 -23.53
CA TYR A 71 13.90 2.22 -24.61
C TYR A 71 15.17 2.95 -24.17
N GLU A 72 15.15 3.55 -22.97
CA GLU A 72 16.33 4.18 -22.36
C GLU A 72 17.48 3.19 -22.21
N LEU A 73 17.22 2.00 -21.66
CA LEU A 73 18.22 0.96 -21.48
C LEU A 73 18.79 0.47 -22.82
N MET A 74 17.95 0.35 -23.87
CA MET A 74 18.42 -0.03 -25.20
C MET A 74 19.28 1.05 -25.86
N GLN A 75 19.00 2.32 -25.59
CA GLN A 75 19.81 3.43 -26.07
C GLN A 75 21.20 3.42 -25.40
N GLU A 76 21.26 3.24 -24.09
CA GLU A 76 22.51 3.11 -23.34
C GLU A 76 23.37 1.93 -23.83
N VAL A 77 22.74 0.79 -24.16
CA VAL A 77 23.43 -0.37 -24.74
C VAL A 77 24.06 -0.03 -26.08
N GLN A 78 23.37 0.75 -26.92
CA GLN A 78 23.89 1.14 -28.22
C GLN A 78 25.09 2.09 -28.08
N GLU A 79 25.00 3.08 -27.19
CA GLU A 79 26.11 4.00 -26.90
C GLU A 79 27.33 3.26 -26.34
N ALA A 80 27.13 2.31 -25.43
CA ALA A 80 28.21 1.49 -24.89
C ALA A 80 28.89 0.62 -25.97
N LYS A 81 28.12 0.05 -26.91
CA LYS A 81 28.67 -0.70 -28.05
C LYS A 81 29.51 0.20 -28.95
N ASP A 82 29.07 1.42 -29.20
CA ASP A 82 29.80 2.35 -30.05
C ASP A 82 31.09 2.86 -29.39
N ASP A 83 31.09 3.09 -28.07
CA ASP A 83 32.31 3.42 -27.30
C ASP A 83 33.31 2.25 -27.28
N LEU A 84 32.83 1.01 -27.14
CA LEU A 84 33.68 -0.18 -27.20
C LEU A 84 34.28 -0.41 -28.59
N ARG A 85 33.51 -0.18 -29.67
CA ARG A 85 34.02 -0.20 -31.04
C ARG A 85 35.07 0.88 -31.28
N ALA A 86 34.86 2.09 -30.75
CA ALA A 86 35.84 3.16 -30.82
C ALA A 86 37.15 2.79 -30.10
N LYS A 87 37.09 1.94 -29.08
CA LYS A 87 38.25 1.41 -28.34
C LYS A 87 38.88 0.15 -28.96
N ASN A 88 38.48 -0.24 -30.17
CA ASN A 88 38.94 -1.46 -30.86
C ASN A 88 38.73 -2.75 -30.04
N VAL A 89 37.70 -2.78 -29.19
CA VAL A 89 37.30 -4.01 -28.49
C VAL A 89 36.32 -4.75 -29.38
N ASP A 90 36.61 -6.00 -29.72
CA ASP A 90 35.74 -6.85 -30.54
C ASP A 90 34.47 -7.21 -29.74
N ILE A 91 33.31 -6.94 -30.33
CA ILE A 91 31.99 -7.19 -29.75
C ILE A 91 31.18 -7.94 -30.81
N ALA A 92 31.07 -9.26 -30.64
CA ALA A 92 30.23 -10.14 -31.47
C ALA A 92 28.75 -10.04 -31.09
#